data_AF-A0A3D4TXB4-F1
#
_entry.id   AF-A0A3D4TXB4-F1
#
_cell.length_a   1.000
_cell.length_b   1.000
_cell.length_c   1.000
_cell.angle_alpha   90.00
_cell.angle_beta   90.00
_cell.angle_gamma   90.00
#
_symmetry.space_group_name_H-M   'P 1'
#
loop_
_entity.id
_entity.type
_entity.pdbx_description
1 polymer ?
#
loop_
_entity_poly.entity_id
_entity_poly.type
_entity_poly.pdbx_seq_one_letter_code
_entity_poly.pdbx_strand_id
1 'polypeptide(L)'
;MKKLALLSFTAFIAFVFFAACQKETEDITKNESILKFTGVKPNIEDVNGTPFTIAGAGIYSNSLYLCLKYIGGNSKHEFIVAWDGIVQQTDSLKFIDLNVYHKNVEDVGTAEVYDSLMLNLKNLNISDELLNDKNLYFNIINSSNLSNVLFIQAYIPDGGGNPTNPNEFENINVEVVEQSECSNGIWSNLWLKDLSRDVYYSPKAVDSTITYMPALNDKLKISFERTWYSDSTYVCPSWQNKVVQVINIKTLEKQ
;
A
#
# COMPACT_ATOMS: atom_id res chain seq x y z
N MET A 1 -12.44 -58.97 37.53
CA MET A 1 -11.49 -57.96 37.01
C MET A 1 -11.63 -57.80 35.50
N LYS A 2 -12.71 -57.18 34.97
CA LYS A 2 -12.88 -56.93 33.51
C LYS A 2 -13.80 -55.72 33.20
N LYS A 3 -13.85 -54.69 34.04
CA LYS A 3 -14.67 -53.49 33.78
C LYS A 3 -13.95 -52.15 33.92
N LEU A 4 -12.65 -52.15 34.25
CA LEU A 4 -11.87 -50.92 34.42
C LEU A 4 -11.04 -50.52 33.19
N ALA A 5 -10.92 -51.39 32.17
CA ALA A 5 -10.08 -51.15 31.00
C ALA A 5 -10.82 -50.52 29.81
N LEU A 6 -12.15 -50.43 29.85
CA LEU A 6 -12.94 -49.93 28.73
C LEU A 6 -13.19 -48.39 28.78
N LEU A 7 -13.05 -47.79 29.97
CA LEU A 7 -13.20 -46.35 30.18
C LEU A 7 -11.91 -45.56 29.89
N SER A 8 -10.76 -46.21 29.98
CA SER A 8 -9.45 -45.59 29.70
C SER A 8 -9.09 -45.57 28.21
N PHE A 9 -9.72 -46.42 27.38
CA PHE A 9 -9.46 -46.45 25.94
C PHE A 9 -10.29 -45.42 25.15
N THR A 10 -11.49 -45.08 25.63
CA THR A 10 -12.35 -44.05 25.01
C THR A 10 -11.86 -42.63 25.30
N ALA A 11 -11.27 -42.39 26.48
CA ALA A 11 -10.65 -41.10 26.81
C ALA A 11 -9.37 -40.82 26.00
N PHE A 12 -8.62 -41.85 25.61
CA PHE A 12 -7.40 -41.69 24.84
C PHE A 12 -7.67 -41.39 23.36
N ILE A 13 -8.73 -41.98 22.77
CA ILE A 13 -9.10 -41.73 21.38
C ILE A 13 -9.65 -40.29 21.20
N ALA A 14 -10.40 -39.76 22.17
CA ALA A 14 -10.86 -38.37 22.11
C ALA A 14 -9.70 -37.37 22.11
N PHE A 15 -8.62 -37.61 22.88
CA PHE A 15 -7.44 -36.74 22.88
C PHE A 15 -6.63 -36.79 21.57
N VAL A 16 -6.59 -37.93 20.87
CA VAL A 16 -5.91 -38.05 19.57
C VAL A 16 -6.68 -37.34 18.46
N PHE A 17 -8.03 -37.30 18.53
CA PHE A 17 -8.83 -36.54 17.56
C PHE A 17 -8.81 -35.02 17.79
N PHE A 18 -8.66 -34.54 19.03
CA PHE A 18 -8.45 -33.10 19.28
C PHE A 18 -7.04 -32.62 18.94
N ALA A 19 -6.01 -33.48 19.05
CA ALA A 19 -4.64 -33.14 18.64
C ALA A 19 -4.44 -33.12 17.10
N ALA A 20 -5.27 -33.83 16.34
CA ALA A 20 -5.20 -33.84 14.86
C ALA A 20 -6.13 -32.80 14.18
N CYS A 21 -6.91 -32.04 14.97
CA CYS A 21 -7.84 -31.01 14.48
C CYS A 21 -7.58 -29.61 15.03
N GLN A 22 -6.48 -29.39 15.76
CA GLN A 22 -5.80 -28.12 15.65
C GLN A 22 -4.96 -28.18 14.39
N LYS A 23 -5.61 -27.97 13.25
CA LYS A 23 -4.98 -27.18 12.20
C LYS A 23 -4.61 -25.90 12.95
N GLU A 24 -3.35 -25.77 13.34
CA GLU A 24 -2.79 -24.46 13.64
C GLU A 24 -3.31 -23.61 12.48
N THR A 25 -4.27 -22.75 12.76
CA THR A 25 -4.30 -21.48 12.07
C THR A 25 -2.92 -20.96 12.33
N GLU A 26 -1.99 -21.29 11.42
CA GLU A 26 -0.88 -20.43 11.10
C GLU A 26 -1.54 -19.07 11.10
N ASP A 27 -1.18 -18.25 12.09
CA ASP A 27 -1.24 -16.82 11.88
C ASP A 27 -0.54 -16.67 10.54
N ILE A 28 -1.33 -16.47 9.47
CA ILE A 28 -0.84 -16.00 8.21
C ILE A 28 -0.37 -14.60 8.57
N THR A 29 0.81 -14.56 9.16
CA THR A 29 1.56 -13.37 9.47
C THR A 29 1.84 -12.88 8.07
N LYS A 30 0.95 -12.04 7.56
CA LYS A 30 1.01 -11.61 6.17
C LYS A 30 2.44 -11.13 5.95
N ASN A 31 3.04 -11.55 4.84
CA ASN A 31 4.34 -11.09 4.39
C ASN A 31 4.23 -9.61 3.95
N GLU A 32 3.79 -8.74 4.85
CA GLU A 32 3.60 -7.32 4.63
C GLU A 32 4.94 -6.63 4.79
N SER A 33 5.39 -6.04 3.69
CA SER A 33 6.49 -5.09 3.75
C SER A 33 6.11 -3.90 4.59
N ILE A 34 7.10 -3.32 5.27
CA ILE A 34 6.87 -2.19 6.18
C ILE A 34 7.81 -1.05 5.89
N LEU A 35 7.33 0.17 6.16
CA LEU A 35 8.13 1.38 6.10
C LEU A 35 8.36 1.90 7.51
N LYS A 36 9.64 2.05 7.90
CA LYS A 36 10.08 2.58 9.19
C LYS A 36 10.77 3.91 9.02
N PHE A 37 10.84 4.65 10.12
CA PHE A 37 11.65 5.87 10.22
C PHE A 37 12.82 5.69 11.17
N THR A 38 13.93 6.36 10.88
CA THR A 38 15.06 6.53 11.78
C THR A 38 15.70 7.91 11.62
N GLY A 39 16.11 8.53 12.74
CA GLY A 39 16.90 9.76 12.74
C GLY A 39 18.40 9.53 12.53
N VAL A 40 18.83 8.28 12.41
CA VAL A 40 20.25 7.90 12.22
C VAL A 40 20.36 6.95 11.05
N LYS A 41 21.36 7.17 10.20
CA LYS A 41 21.70 6.27 9.09
C LYS A 41 21.82 4.82 9.60
N PRO A 42 21.04 3.86 9.08
CA PRO A 42 21.16 2.45 9.44
C PRO A 42 22.58 1.92 9.18
N ASN A 43 23.01 0.96 9.99
CA ASN A 43 24.23 0.20 9.70
C ASN A 43 24.03 -0.56 8.37
N ILE A 44 25.01 -0.51 7.47
CA ILE A 44 24.94 -1.17 6.17
C ILE A 44 24.84 -2.69 6.30
N GLU A 45 25.33 -3.27 7.39
CA GLU A 45 25.19 -4.71 7.66
C GLU A 45 23.75 -5.09 8.04
N ASP A 46 22.97 -4.14 8.59
CA ASP A 46 21.57 -4.36 8.97
C ASP A 46 20.60 -4.19 7.79
N VAL A 47 21.03 -3.51 6.73
CA VAL A 47 20.23 -3.26 5.53
C VAL A 47 20.93 -3.92 4.34
N ASN A 48 20.34 -4.98 3.81
CA ASN A 48 20.97 -5.86 2.82
C ASN A 48 21.22 -5.20 1.44
N GLY A 49 21.08 -3.87 1.31
CA GLY A 49 21.42 -3.08 0.11
C GLY A 49 20.80 -3.59 -1.19
N THR A 50 19.78 -4.46 -1.08
CA THR A 50 19.32 -5.27 -2.20
C THR A 50 18.64 -4.34 -3.19
N PRO A 51 18.92 -4.45 -4.51
CA PRO A 51 18.42 -3.52 -5.48
C PRO A 51 16.90 -3.38 -5.40
N PHE A 52 16.45 -2.14 -5.35
CA PHE A 52 15.05 -1.75 -5.47
C PHE A 52 14.96 -0.46 -6.27
N THR A 53 13.76 -0.06 -6.64
CA THR A 53 13.46 1.20 -7.32
C THR A 53 12.32 1.89 -6.59
N ILE A 54 12.48 3.18 -6.33
CA ILE A 54 11.40 4.06 -5.92
C ILE A 54 10.71 4.51 -7.22
N ALA A 55 9.56 3.88 -7.50
CA ALA A 55 8.76 4.12 -8.70
C ALA A 55 7.88 5.38 -8.57
N GLY A 56 7.58 5.79 -7.33
CA GLY A 56 6.78 6.98 -7.05
C GLY A 56 6.93 7.42 -5.60
N ALA A 57 6.72 8.71 -5.34
CA ALA A 57 6.67 9.27 -4.01
C ALA A 57 5.71 10.46 -3.96
N GLY A 58 5.13 10.71 -2.78
CA GLY A 58 4.23 11.85 -2.58
C GLY A 58 3.99 12.14 -1.10
N ILE A 59 3.40 13.30 -0.83
CA ILE A 59 3.00 13.71 0.53
C ILE A 59 1.51 14.03 0.56
N TYR A 60 0.82 13.47 1.55
CA TYR A 60 -0.60 13.74 1.79
C TYR A 60 -0.94 13.53 3.27
N SER A 61 -1.71 14.46 3.85
CA SER A 61 -2.18 14.41 5.24
C SER A 61 -1.08 14.04 6.24
N ASN A 62 0.06 14.74 6.16
CA ASN A 62 1.23 14.56 7.02
C ASN A 62 1.86 13.15 6.94
N SER A 63 1.76 12.51 5.79
CA SER A 63 2.36 11.20 5.52
C SER A 63 3.16 11.23 4.22
N LEU A 64 4.30 10.55 4.23
CA LEU A 64 5.09 10.20 3.05
C LEU A 64 4.57 8.88 2.49
N TYR A 65 4.38 8.85 1.17
CA TYR A 65 4.00 7.66 0.42
C TYR A 65 5.15 7.30 -0.51
N LEU A 66 5.47 6.00 -0.57
CA LEU A 66 6.48 5.47 -1.46
C LEU A 66 5.90 4.28 -2.24
N CYS A 67 6.04 4.33 -3.56
CA CYS A 67 5.83 3.18 -4.44
C CYS A 67 7.18 2.55 -4.73
N LEU A 68 7.33 1.28 -4.39
CA LEU A 68 8.58 0.55 -4.40
C LEU A 68 8.46 -0.64 -5.33
N LYS A 69 9.50 -0.87 -6.13
CA LYS A 69 9.65 -2.01 -7.01
C LYS A 69 10.92 -2.77 -6.64
N TYR A 70 10.82 -4.07 -6.38
CA TYR A 70 11.96 -4.88 -5.97
C TYR A 70 11.77 -6.36 -6.36
N ILE A 71 12.80 -7.18 -6.15
CA ILE A 71 12.73 -8.63 -6.36
C ILE A 71 12.56 -9.33 -5.00
N GLY A 72 11.54 -10.17 -4.86
CA GLY A 72 11.22 -10.87 -3.61
C GLY A 72 9.79 -11.44 -3.61
N GLY A 73 9.14 -11.39 -2.45
CA GLY A 73 7.74 -11.74 -2.23
C GLY A 73 7.49 -13.04 -1.44
N ASN A 74 8.55 -13.77 -1.03
CA ASN A 74 8.38 -14.96 -0.19
C ASN A 74 8.52 -14.65 1.30
N SER A 75 9.13 -13.52 1.66
CA SER A 75 9.22 -13.06 3.04
C SER A 75 8.95 -11.55 3.13
N LYS A 76 8.97 -11.04 4.36
CA LYS A 76 8.75 -9.63 4.66
C LYS A 76 9.96 -8.79 4.26
N HIS A 77 9.71 -7.66 3.61
CA HIS A 77 10.73 -6.65 3.36
C HIS A 77 10.59 -5.46 4.31
N GLU A 78 11.70 -4.90 4.77
CA GLU A 78 11.67 -3.65 5.53
C GLU A 78 12.34 -2.54 4.73
N PHE A 79 11.63 -1.43 4.59
CA PHE A 79 12.16 -0.19 4.04
C PHE A 79 12.32 0.82 5.17
N ILE A 80 13.46 1.48 5.21
CA ILE A 80 13.81 2.39 6.30
C ILE A 80 14.10 3.76 5.69
N VAL A 81 13.28 4.74 6.04
CA VAL A 81 13.50 6.14 5.69
C VAL A 81 14.39 6.75 6.77
N ALA A 82 15.55 7.25 6.39
CA ALA A 82 16.46 7.95 7.26
C ALA A 82 16.54 9.43 6.90
N TRP A 83 16.47 10.28 7.93
CA TRP A 83 16.75 11.71 7.85
C TRP A 83 17.75 12.06 8.94
N ASP A 84 18.76 12.87 8.61
CA ASP A 84 19.80 13.31 9.54
C ASP A 84 19.43 14.58 10.33
N GLY A 85 18.22 15.12 10.13
CA GLY A 85 17.76 16.34 10.77
C GLY A 85 18.24 17.63 10.09
N ILE A 86 18.96 17.53 8.97
CA ILE A 86 19.51 18.69 8.27
C ILE A 86 18.50 19.17 7.21
N VAL A 87 18.30 20.49 7.19
CA VAL A 87 17.57 21.20 6.12
C VAL A 87 18.61 21.96 5.30
N GLN A 88 18.75 21.61 4.04
CA GLN A 88 19.61 22.32 3.10
C GLN A 88 18.85 23.50 2.52
N GLN A 89 19.54 24.58 2.19
CA GLN A 89 18.93 25.77 1.61
C GLN A 89 19.75 26.28 0.42
N THR A 90 19.06 26.49 -0.69
CA THR A 90 19.60 27.12 -1.90
C THR A 90 18.62 28.20 -2.32
N ASP A 91 19.05 29.46 -2.26
CA ASP A 91 18.20 30.63 -2.49
C ASP A 91 16.95 30.61 -1.57
N SER A 92 15.76 30.65 -2.17
CA SER A 92 14.48 30.56 -1.49
C SER A 92 14.02 29.12 -1.23
N LEU A 93 14.67 28.11 -1.81
CA LEU A 93 14.27 26.71 -1.72
C LEU A 93 14.95 26.01 -0.53
N LYS A 94 14.17 25.20 0.18
CA LYS A 94 14.62 24.35 1.28
C LYS A 94 14.49 22.89 0.87
N PHE A 95 15.46 22.07 1.24
CA PHE A 95 15.53 20.66 0.86
C PHE A 95 15.77 19.78 2.09
N ILE A 96 15.03 18.69 2.18
CA ILE A 96 15.26 17.60 3.13
C ILE A 96 15.60 16.34 2.34
N ASP A 97 16.73 15.73 2.64
CA ASP A 97 17.14 14.47 2.03
C ASP A 97 16.64 13.29 2.87
N LEU A 98 15.73 12.50 2.29
CA LEU A 98 15.21 11.27 2.87
C LEU A 98 15.84 10.08 2.15
N ASN A 99 16.78 9.42 2.84
CA ASN A 99 17.45 8.24 2.31
C ASN A 99 16.62 7.00 2.63
N VAL A 100 16.20 6.25 1.60
CA VAL A 100 15.44 5.00 1.74
C VAL A 100 16.40 3.83 1.62
N TYR A 101 16.44 3.00 2.66
CA TYR A 101 17.21 1.78 2.73
C TYR A 101 16.28 0.57 2.63
N HIS A 102 16.80 -0.52 2.09
CA HIS A 102 16.07 -1.76 1.92
C HIS A 102 16.76 -2.90 2.67
N LYS A 103 16.01 -3.54 3.57
CA LYS A 103 16.39 -4.76 4.27
C LYS A 103 15.54 -5.90 3.74
N ASN A 104 16.17 -6.74 2.94
CA ASN A 104 15.63 -8.02 2.53
C ASN A 104 15.85 -9.03 3.68
N VAL A 105 14.78 -9.43 4.37
CA VAL A 105 14.81 -10.36 5.52
C VAL A 105 14.91 -11.80 4.99
N GLU A 106 16.07 -12.13 4.44
CA GLU A 106 16.41 -13.45 3.89
C GLU A 106 15.42 -13.95 2.81
N ASP A 107 14.77 -13.03 2.08
CA ASP A 107 13.90 -13.38 0.97
C ASP A 107 14.71 -13.95 -0.19
N VAL A 108 14.40 -15.18 -0.56
CA VAL A 108 14.93 -15.91 -1.71
C VAL A 108 14.00 -15.86 -2.93
N GLY A 109 12.93 -15.07 -2.84
CA GLY A 109 11.96 -14.82 -3.90
C GLY A 109 12.61 -14.16 -5.12
N THR A 110 12.10 -14.52 -6.29
CA THR A 110 12.61 -14.06 -7.57
C THR A 110 11.57 -13.29 -8.37
N ALA A 111 10.38 -13.07 -7.81
CA ALA A 111 9.31 -12.34 -8.47
C ALA A 111 9.55 -10.83 -8.36
N GLU A 112 9.12 -10.10 -9.38
CA GLU A 112 9.07 -8.65 -9.32
C GLU A 112 7.83 -8.22 -8.52
N VAL A 113 8.05 -7.51 -7.43
CA VAL A 113 7.02 -7.06 -6.49
C VAL A 113 6.89 -5.54 -6.58
N TYR A 114 5.64 -5.07 -6.46
CA TYR A 114 5.28 -3.67 -6.40
C TYR A 114 4.54 -3.41 -5.08
N ASP A 115 5.14 -2.60 -4.21
CA ASP A 115 4.55 -2.23 -2.93
C ASP A 115 4.28 -0.74 -2.84
N SER A 116 3.25 -0.39 -2.09
CA SER A 116 2.92 0.99 -1.73
C SER A 116 2.94 1.11 -0.22
N LEU A 117 3.89 1.86 0.31
CA LEU A 117 4.10 2.00 1.74
C LEU A 117 3.92 3.45 2.19
N MET A 118 3.50 3.62 3.44
CA MET A 118 3.23 4.93 4.03
C MET A 118 3.97 5.09 5.36
N LEU A 119 4.50 6.29 5.59
CA LEU A 119 5.09 6.70 6.86
C LEU A 119 4.49 8.03 7.30
N ASN A 120 4.06 8.11 8.55
CA ASN A 120 3.63 9.37 9.15
C ASN A 120 4.85 10.28 9.37
N LEU A 121 4.82 11.48 8.78
CA LEU A 121 5.92 12.45 8.85
C LEU A 121 6.09 13.05 10.24
N LYS A 122 5.08 12.96 11.14
CA LYS A 122 5.24 13.37 12.55
C LYS A 122 6.38 12.64 13.26
N ASN A 123 6.74 11.45 12.78
CA ASN A 123 7.84 10.68 13.34
C ASN A 123 9.21 11.30 13.01
N LEU A 124 9.30 12.17 12.00
CA LEU A 124 10.55 12.81 11.58
C LEU A 124 10.96 13.98 12.49
N ASN A 125 10.13 14.45 13.43
CA ASN A 125 10.38 15.69 14.21
C ASN A 125 10.58 16.96 13.34
N ILE A 126 10.04 16.98 12.11
CA ILE A 126 9.97 18.20 11.29
C ILE A 126 8.91 19.11 11.91
N SER A 127 9.20 20.41 12.09
CA SER A 127 8.20 21.34 12.63
C SER A 127 7.03 21.53 11.66
N ASP A 128 5.83 21.73 12.20
CA ASP A 128 4.63 22.02 11.38
C ASP A 128 4.82 23.30 10.54
N GLU A 129 5.51 24.31 11.07
CA GLU A 129 5.88 25.52 10.32
C GLU A 129 6.70 25.19 9.06
N LEU A 130 7.68 24.30 9.21
CA LEU A 130 8.54 23.89 8.10
C LEU A 130 7.77 23.02 7.09
N LEU A 131 6.93 22.09 7.55
CA LEU A 131 6.08 21.27 6.66
C LEU A 131 5.06 22.11 5.86
N ASN A 132 4.64 23.26 6.38
CA ASN A 132 3.73 24.17 5.70
C ASN A 132 4.45 25.20 4.79
N ASP A 133 5.78 25.16 4.70
CA ASP A 133 6.54 26.04 3.81
C ASP A 133 6.38 25.64 2.34
N LYS A 134 5.89 26.58 1.51
CA LYS A 134 5.74 26.42 0.05
C LYS A 134 7.06 26.12 -0.66
N ASN A 135 8.18 26.50 -0.08
CA ASN A 135 9.49 26.32 -0.67
C ASN A 135 10.24 25.11 -0.11
N LEU A 136 9.60 24.29 0.74
CA LEU A 136 10.19 23.05 1.21
C LEU A 136 9.96 21.91 0.20
N TYR A 137 11.02 21.17 -0.07
CA TYR A 137 11.05 20.00 -0.92
C TYR A 137 11.74 18.84 -0.22
N PHE A 138 11.36 17.62 -0.57
CA PHE A 138 12.02 16.40 -0.16
C PHE A 138 12.71 15.75 -1.37
N ASN A 139 13.97 15.38 -1.18
CA ASN A 139 14.69 14.47 -2.07
C ASN A 139 14.53 13.06 -1.49
N ILE A 140 13.78 12.20 -2.18
CA ILE A 140 13.63 10.80 -1.79
C ILE A 140 14.69 9.99 -2.53
N ILE A 141 15.70 9.54 -1.80
CA ILE A 141 16.93 8.97 -2.37
C ILE A 141 16.95 7.47 -2.10
N ASN A 142 17.10 6.66 -3.14
CA ASN A 142 17.39 5.25 -2.99
C ASN A 142 18.84 5.06 -2.57
N SER A 143 19.08 4.54 -1.36
CA SER A 143 20.43 4.41 -0.81
C SER A 143 21.31 3.40 -1.57
N SER A 144 20.71 2.46 -2.29
CA SER A 144 21.39 1.44 -3.10
C SER A 144 21.65 1.89 -4.54
N ASN A 145 20.94 2.91 -5.00
CA ASN A 145 21.06 3.49 -6.34
C ASN A 145 20.85 5.00 -6.30
N LEU A 146 21.93 5.75 -6.15
CA LEU A 146 21.90 7.22 -6.03
C LEU A 146 21.41 7.95 -7.30
N SER A 147 21.20 7.25 -8.42
CA SER A 147 20.55 7.81 -9.60
C SER A 147 19.01 7.78 -9.51
N ASN A 148 18.45 6.94 -8.64
CA ASN A 148 17.02 6.84 -8.40
C ASN A 148 16.64 7.79 -7.25
N VAL A 149 16.42 9.05 -7.62
CA VAL A 149 15.99 10.13 -6.73
C VAL A 149 14.66 10.69 -7.23
N LEU A 150 13.69 10.83 -6.34
CA LEU A 150 12.44 11.55 -6.63
C LEU A 150 12.41 12.87 -5.89
N PHE A 151 11.99 13.91 -6.59
CA PHE A 151 11.86 15.27 -6.07
C PHE A 151 10.39 15.58 -5.82
N ILE A 152 10.01 15.83 -4.56
CA ILE A 152 8.62 16.11 -4.19
C ILE A 152 8.53 17.38 -3.34
N GLN A 153 7.47 18.17 -3.55
CA GLN A 153 7.23 19.36 -2.74
C GLN A 153 6.52 18.96 -1.43
N ALA A 154 6.94 19.56 -0.31
CA ALA A 154 6.36 19.29 1.01
C ALA A 154 5.00 19.94 1.22
N TYR A 155 4.78 21.09 0.60
CA TYR A 155 3.67 22.00 0.88
C TYR A 155 2.30 21.36 0.73
N ILE A 156 1.53 21.48 1.82
CA ILE A 156 0.12 21.10 1.93
C ILE A 156 -0.67 22.42 2.06
N PRO A 157 -1.53 22.80 1.09
CA PRO A 157 -2.25 24.06 1.19
C PRO A 157 -3.27 24.10 2.33
N ASP A 158 -3.34 25.24 3.05
CA ASP A 158 -4.14 25.50 4.28
C ASP A 158 -5.66 25.28 4.19
N GLY A 159 -6.20 24.94 3.02
CA GLY A 159 -7.61 24.61 2.79
C GLY A 159 -7.84 23.19 2.25
N GLY A 160 -6.87 22.29 2.40
CA GLY A 160 -6.87 21.03 1.65
C GLY A 160 -6.72 21.27 0.14
N GLY A 161 -6.03 22.35 -0.24
CA GLY A 161 -5.79 22.67 -1.65
C GLY A 161 -4.92 21.61 -2.32
N ASN A 162 -4.96 21.60 -3.65
CA ASN A 162 -4.45 20.47 -4.43
C ASN A 162 -2.98 20.13 -4.10
N PRO A 163 -2.71 18.87 -3.71
CA PRO A 163 -1.37 18.35 -3.49
C PRO A 163 -0.54 18.43 -4.79
N THR A 164 0.78 18.24 -4.74
CA THR A 164 1.60 18.02 -5.95
C THR A 164 0.97 16.85 -6.73
N ASN A 165 0.28 17.17 -7.83
CA ASN A 165 -1.01 16.56 -8.16
C ASN A 165 -1.07 15.01 -8.04
N PRO A 166 -1.59 14.44 -6.93
CA PRO A 166 -1.94 13.03 -6.84
C PRO A 166 -3.30 12.75 -7.49
N ASN A 167 -3.93 13.79 -8.07
CA ASN A 167 -5.01 13.67 -9.03
C ASN A 167 -4.48 13.69 -10.48
N GLU A 168 -3.59 12.76 -10.85
CA GLU A 168 -3.74 12.24 -12.22
C GLU A 168 -5.12 11.59 -12.26
N PHE A 169 -6.11 12.40 -12.64
CA PHE A 169 -7.44 11.92 -12.91
C PHE A 169 -7.36 11.07 -14.15
N GLU A 170 -7.31 9.77 -13.95
CA GLU A 170 -7.32 8.85 -15.07
C GLU A 170 -8.73 8.80 -15.64
N ASN A 171 -8.81 9.01 -16.95
CA ASN A 171 -10.04 8.86 -17.69
C ASN A 171 -9.97 7.51 -18.40
N ILE A 172 -10.77 6.56 -17.93
CA ILE A 172 -10.77 5.20 -18.47
C ILE A 172 -12.18 4.75 -18.80
N ASN A 173 -12.26 3.80 -19.72
CA ASN A 173 -13.49 3.08 -19.97
C ASN A 173 -13.44 1.76 -19.19
N VAL A 174 -14.52 1.48 -18.47
CA VAL A 174 -14.66 0.30 -17.63
C VAL A 174 -15.95 -0.44 -17.91
N GLU A 175 -15.96 -1.72 -17.58
CA GLU A 175 -17.17 -2.54 -17.47
C GLU A 175 -17.45 -2.84 -16.00
N VAL A 176 -18.71 -2.72 -15.59
CA VAL A 176 -19.15 -3.12 -14.26
C VAL A 176 -19.25 -4.64 -14.21
N VAL A 177 -18.51 -5.25 -13.29
CA VAL A 177 -18.48 -6.70 -13.09
C VAL A 177 -18.92 -7.07 -11.68
N GLU A 178 -19.53 -8.24 -11.53
CA GLU A 178 -19.93 -8.79 -10.23
C GLU A 178 -18.79 -9.63 -9.63
N GLN A 179 -18.60 -9.54 -8.31
CA GLN A 179 -17.80 -10.48 -7.53
C GLN A 179 -18.54 -10.88 -6.26
N SER A 180 -19.29 -11.98 -6.34
CA SER A 180 -20.24 -12.44 -5.33
C SER A 180 -19.62 -12.85 -3.98
N GLU A 181 -18.35 -13.25 -3.94
CA GLU A 181 -17.69 -13.70 -2.71
C GLU A 181 -17.04 -12.55 -1.91
N CYS A 182 -17.17 -11.31 -2.36
CA CYS A 182 -16.40 -10.16 -1.87
C CYS A 182 -17.29 -8.93 -1.67
N SER A 183 -17.35 -8.40 -0.45
CA SER A 183 -18.11 -7.17 -0.10
C SER A 183 -17.33 -6.36 0.94
N ASN A 184 -17.34 -5.03 1.07
CA ASN A 184 -18.37 -4.02 0.82
C ASN A 184 -17.72 -2.78 0.15
N GLY A 185 -17.73 -2.71 -1.18
CA GLY A 185 -17.50 -1.44 -1.87
C GLY A 185 -18.73 -0.52 -1.75
N ILE A 186 -18.64 0.72 -2.22
CA ILE A 186 -19.78 1.69 -2.18
C ILE A 186 -21.01 1.13 -2.92
N TRP A 187 -20.78 0.28 -3.93
CA TRP A 187 -21.80 -0.42 -4.69
C TRP A 187 -21.84 -1.91 -4.36
N SER A 188 -21.61 -2.25 -3.10
CA SER A 188 -21.63 -3.64 -2.58
C SER A 188 -20.60 -4.55 -3.27
N ASN A 189 -21.07 -5.44 -4.16
CA ASN A 189 -20.29 -6.44 -4.87
C ASN A 189 -20.02 -6.07 -6.35
N LEU A 190 -20.30 -4.80 -6.72
CA LEU A 190 -20.03 -4.28 -8.06
C LEU A 190 -18.65 -3.62 -8.12
N TRP A 191 -17.86 -4.04 -9.10
CA TRP A 191 -16.48 -3.62 -9.36
C TRP A 191 -16.33 -3.10 -10.78
N LEU A 192 -15.22 -2.45 -11.09
CA LEU A 192 -14.94 -1.90 -12.41
C LEU A 192 -13.74 -2.60 -13.04
N LYS A 193 -13.90 -3.17 -14.23
CA LYS A 193 -12.80 -3.76 -15.01
C LYS A 193 -12.39 -2.81 -16.13
N ASP A 194 -11.09 -2.52 -16.26
CA ASP A 194 -10.56 -1.77 -17.40
C ASP A 194 -10.87 -2.52 -18.71
N LEU A 195 -11.42 -1.84 -19.72
CA LEU A 195 -11.72 -2.47 -21.01
C LEU A 195 -10.46 -2.83 -21.82
N SER A 196 -9.32 -2.21 -21.50
CA SER A 196 -8.06 -2.30 -22.28
C SER A 196 -6.95 -3.08 -21.57
N ARG A 197 -7.07 -3.31 -20.26
CA ARG A 197 -6.02 -3.91 -19.42
C ARG A 197 -6.65 -4.92 -18.46
N ASP A 198 -5.88 -5.87 -17.98
CA ASP A 198 -6.33 -6.75 -16.88
C ASP A 198 -6.12 -6.07 -15.52
N VAL A 199 -6.75 -4.90 -15.36
CA VAL A 199 -6.73 -4.07 -14.16
C VAL A 199 -8.16 -3.87 -13.68
N TYR A 200 -8.35 -3.97 -12.38
CA TYR A 200 -9.65 -3.86 -11.74
C TYR A 200 -9.63 -2.75 -10.71
N TYR A 201 -10.77 -2.09 -10.54
CA TYR A 201 -10.92 -0.97 -9.63
C TYR A 201 -12.06 -1.20 -8.64
N SER A 202 -11.76 -0.91 -7.37
CA SER A 202 -12.72 -0.89 -6.26
C SER A 202 -13.06 0.56 -5.92
N PRO A 203 -14.29 1.03 -6.19
CA PRO A 203 -14.71 2.35 -5.76
C PRO A 203 -14.82 2.40 -4.23
N LYS A 204 -14.09 3.33 -3.60
CA LYS A 204 -14.11 3.62 -2.16
C LYS A 204 -14.90 4.88 -1.80
N ALA A 205 -14.78 5.93 -2.62
CA ALA A 205 -15.72 7.05 -2.61
C ALA A 205 -16.20 7.40 -4.02
N VAL A 206 -17.38 8.02 -4.11
CA VAL A 206 -17.91 8.65 -5.33
C VAL A 206 -18.20 10.09 -4.98
N ASP A 207 -17.88 11.01 -5.90
CA ASP A 207 -18.23 12.41 -5.76
C ASP A 207 -19.73 12.57 -5.50
N SER A 208 -20.07 13.39 -4.51
CA SER A 208 -21.45 13.59 -4.05
C SER A 208 -22.39 14.13 -5.13
N THR A 209 -21.86 14.68 -6.22
CA THR A 209 -22.66 15.16 -7.36
C THR A 209 -23.13 14.04 -8.29
N ILE A 210 -22.52 12.85 -8.21
CA ILE A 210 -22.90 11.68 -9.02
C ILE A 210 -24.09 11.00 -8.35
N THR A 211 -25.23 10.99 -9.05
CA THR A 211 -26.48 10.35 -8.60
C THR A 211 -26.74 9.01 -9.26
N TYR A 212 -25.95 8.67 -10.28
CA TYR A 212 -26.09 7.41 -11.01
C TYR A 212 -25.61 6.22 -10.18
N MET A 213 -26.42 5.16 -10.13
CA MET A 213 -26.06 3.89 -9.50
C MET A 213 -25.78 2.86 -10.60
N PRO A 214 -24.55 2.35 -10.71
CA PRO A 214 -24.21 1.37 -11.74
C PRO A 214 -24.91 0.03 -11.56
N ALA A 215 -25.20 -0.62 -12.69
CA ALA A 215 -25.71 -1.98 -12.78
C ALA A 215 -24.66 -2.91 -13.41
N LEU A 216 -24.80 -4.21 -13.15
CA LEU A 216 -23.95 -5.24 -13.75
C LEU A 216 -23.92 -5.11 -15.28
N ASN A 217 -22.72 -5.23 -15.87
CA ASN A 217 -22.41 -5.09 -17.29
C ASN A 217 -22.59 -3.68 -17.87
N ASP A 218 -22.82 -2.67 -17.04
CA ASP A 218 -22.75 -1.29 -17.52
C ASP A 218 -21.35 -0.99 -18.07
N LYS A 219 -21.31 -0.28 -19.20
CA LYS A 219 -20.07 0.33 -19.72
C LYS A 219 -20.05 1.78 -19.30
N LEU A 220 -18.98 2.17 -18.63
CA LEU A 220 -18.86 3.49 -18.03
C LEU A 220 -17.57 4.15 -18.50
N LYS A 221 -17.64 5.45 -18.73
CA LYS A 221 -16.46 6.31 -18.73
C LYS A 221 -16.34 6.93 -17.34
N ILE A 222 -15.23 6.69 -16.66
CA ILE A 222 -14.98 7.24 -15.33
C ILE A 222 -13.77 8.16 -15.36
N SER A 223 -13.83 9.20 -14.53
CA SER A 223 -12.66 9.96 -14.10
C SER A 223 -12.46 9.69 -12.62
N PHE A 224 -11.27 9.27 -12.22
CA PHE A 224 -11.02 8.87 -10.83
C PHE A 224 -9.67 9.31 -10.32
N GLU A 225 -9.60 9.49 -9.00
CA GLU A 225 -8.38 9.65 -8.23
C GLU A 225 -8.02 8.29 -7.63
N ARG A 226 -6.76 7.86 -7.76
CA ARG A 226 -6.29 6.68 -7.06
C ARG A 226 -6.29 6.94 -5.56
N THR A 227 -6.87 6.06 -4.77
CA THR A 227 -6.71 6.16 -3.32
C THR A 227 -5.42 5.50 -2.93
N TRP A 228 -4.47 6.31 -2.45
CA TRP A 228 -3.22 5.84 -1.84
C TRP A 228 -3.45 5.11 -0.49
N TYR A 229 -4.72 5.05 -0.06
CA TYR A 229 -5.21 4.35 1.13
C TYR A 229 -6.26 3.29 0.79
N SER A 230 -5.79 2.10 0.50
CA SER A 230 -6.05 0.95 1.37
C SER A 230 -5.32 -0.22 0.75
N ASP A 231 -4.39 -0.77 1.52
CA ASP A 231 -4.27 -2.21 1.74
C ASP A 231 -5.48 -2.93 1.12
N SER A 232 -5.22 -3.85 0.19
CA SER A 232 -6.19 -4.70 -0.52
C SER A 232 -6.91 -5.65 0.45
N THR A 233 -7.44 -5.09 1.54
CA THR A 233 -7.99 -5.72 2.74
C THR A 233 -9.27 -6.49 2.50
N TYR A 234 -9.73 -6.53 1.26
CA TYR A 234 -10.46 -7.67 0.74
C TYR A 234 -9.62 -8.35 -0.34
N VAL A 235 -8.71 -9.24 0.08
CA VAL A 235 -8.21 -10.28 -0.83
C VAL A 235 -9.42 -11.14 -1.14
N CYS A 236 -10.11 -10.80 -2.21
CA CYS A 236 -11.04 -11.73 -2.82
C CYS A 236 -10.19 -12.91 -3.28
N PRO A 237 -10.49 -14.15 -2.89
CA PRO A 237 -9.76 -15.31 -3.39
C PRO A 237 -9.70 -15.34 -4.93
N SER A 238 -10.72 -14.79 -5.61
CA SER A 238 -10.78 -14.64 -7.07
C SER A 238 -9.83 -13.59 -7.68
N TRP A 239 -9.15 -12.77 -6.86
CA TRP A 239 -8.18 -11.74 -7.26
C TRP A 239 -6.72 -12.20 -7.15
N GLN A 240 -6.43 -13.42 -6.71
CA GLN A 240 -5.05 -13.93 -6.72
C GLN A 240 -4.44 -13.78 -8.13
N ASN A 241 -3.28 -13.12 -8.21
CA ASN A 241 -2.55 -12.77 -9.44
C ASN A 241 -3.16 -11.67 -10.33
N LYS A 242 -4.12 -10.89 -9.85
CA LYS A 242 -4.70 -9.75 -10.60
C LYS A 242 -4.28 -8.40 -10.01
N VAL A 243 -4.24 -7.37 -10.86
CA VAL A 243 -3.97 -6.00 -10.44
C VAL A 243 -5.28 -5.32 -10.01
N VAL A 244 -5.40 -4.98 -8.73
CA VAL A 244 -6.58 -4.31 -8.16
C VAL A 244 -6.19 -2.97 -7.56
N GLN A 245 -6.91 -1.91 -7.92
CA GLN A 245 -6.69 -0.54 -7.45
C GLN A 245 -7.93 -0.02 -6.72
N VAL A 246 -7.74 0.65 -5.59
CA VAL A 246 -8.84 1.33 -4.88
C VAL A 246 -8.89 2.79 -5.34
N ILE A 247 -10.08 3.29 -5.64
CA ILE A 247 -10.26 4.58 -6.33
C ILE A 247 -11.37 5.44 -5.72
N ASN A 248 -11.25 6.75 -5.88
CA ASN A 248 -12.29 7.74 -5.62
C ASN A 248 -12.80 8.29 -6.96
N ILE A 249 -14.04 8.03 -7.31
CA ILE A 249 -14.63 8.46 -8.60
C ILE A 249 -15.04 9.92 -8.53
N LYS A 250 -14.61 10.72 -9.51
CA LYS A 250 -14.99 12.14 -9.65
C LYS A 250 -16.04 12.38 -10.72
N THR A 251 -15.98 11.65 -11.83
CA THR A 251 -17.02 11.68 -12.86
C THR A 251 -17.35 10.26 -13.32
N LEU A 252 -18.60 10.07 -13.72
CA LEU A 252 -19.10 8.80 -14.22
C LEU A 252 -20.17 9.07 -15.28
N GLU A 253 -19.97 8.52 -16.47
CA GLU A 253 -20.90 8.63 -17.59
C GLU A 253 -21.22 7.23 -18.12
N LYS A 254 -22.52 6.92 -18.27
CA LYS A 254 -22.97 5.68 -18.93
C LYS A 254 -22.75 5.80 -20.43
N GLN A 255 -22.16 4.76 -21.03
CA GLN A 255 -21.94 4.65 -22.48
C GLN A 255 -23.02 3.83 -23.18
#